data_AF-A0A936D8G1-F1
#
_entry.id   AF-A0A936D8G1-F1
#
_cell.length_a   1.000
_cell.length_b   1.000
_cell.length_c   1.000
_cell.angle_alpha   90.00
_cell.angle_beta   90.00
_cell.angle_gamma   90.00
#
_symmetry.space_group_name_H-M   'P 1'
#
loop_
_entity.id
_entity.type
_entity.pdbx_description
1 polymer ?
#
loop_
_entity_poly.entity_id
_entity_poly.type
_entity_poly.pdbx_seq_one_letter_code
_entity_poly.pdbx_strand_id
1 'polypeptide(L)'
;MLDLKAKLAAAGLVTKDDVARAEAAKANRRGGKPQTPPPPASGLKVSALRGKNKGEIYDAVRRFVDKVRLDPVGAPPSESARAFHFPLPTGKIGRLVLEPELAGQLEDGRAALISYMSNHGLAHAVVLAAHGREIAELMPLWLRVLVGDERAGAMAEEPAKRDEPRK
;
A
#
# COMPACT_ATOMS: atom_id res chain seq x y z
N MET A 1 28.32 30.90 -3.38
CA MET A 1 27.84 29.55 -3.04
C MET A 1 28.86 28.92 -2.11
N LEU A 2 28.43 28.47 -0.93
CA LEU A 2 29.32 27.92 0.11
C LEU A 2 29.58 26.43 -0.17
N ASP A 3 30.85 26.06 -0.39
CA ASP A 3 31.23 24.66 -0.58
C ASP A 3 31.24 23.94 0.78
N LEU A 4 30.11 23.28 1.07
CA LEU A 4 29.85 22.59 2.34
C LEU A 4 30.92 21.52 2.62
N LYS A 5 31.45 20.88 1.57
CA LYS A 5 32.46 19.82 1.68
C LYS A 5 33.79 20.37 2.15
N ALA A 6 34.19 21.53 1.64
CA ALA A 6 35.42 22.20 2.04
C ALA A 6 35.38 22.61 3.52
N LYS A 7 34.23 23.05 4.03
CA LYS A 7 34.06 23.37 5.46
C LYS A 7 34.10 22.14 6.37
N LEU A 8 33.45 21.05 5.95
CA LEU A 8 33.44 19.81 6.74
C LEU A 8 34.83 19.15 6.79
N ALA A 9 35.59 19.23 5.70
CA ALA A 9 36.98 18.80 5.67
C ALA A 9 37.89 19.70 6.51
N ALA A 10 37.72 21.03 6.45
CA ALA A 10 38.48 21.98 7.26
C ALA A 10 38.19 21.85 8.76
N ALA A 11 36.97 21.41 9.12
CA ALA A 11 36.57 21.13 10.51
C ALA A 11 37.08 19.77 11.03
N GLY A 12 37.82 18.99 10.22
CA GLY A 12 38.32 17.66 10.60
C GLY A 12 37.24 16.60 10.79
N LEU A 13 35.99 16.91 10.43
CA LEU A 13 34.84 16.01 10.60
C LEU A 13 34.77 14.95 9.50
N VAL A 14 35.42 15.20 8.36
CA VAL A 14 35.38 14.33 7.18
C VAL A 14 36.76 14.32 6.52
N THR A 15 37.30 13.14 6.25
CA THR A 15 38.58 13.01 5.54
C THR A 15 38.40 13.12 4.02
N LYS A 16 39.48 13.41 3.30
CA LYS A 16 39.45 13.43 1.83
C LYS A 16 39.03 12.06 1.25
N ASP A 17 39.38 10.97 1.94
CA ASP A 17 39.00 9.61 1.55
C ASP A 17 37.51 9.34 1.77
N ASP A 18 36.89 9.92 2.80
CA ASP A 18 35.44 9.83 3.02
C ASP A 18 34.67 10.56 1.91
N VAL A 19 35.15 11.74 1.50
CA VAL A 19 34.55 12.49 0.38
C VAL A 19 34.70 11.71 -0.92
N ALA A 20 35.88 11.12 -1.17
CA ALA A 20 36.13 10.30 -2.36
C ALA A 20 35.25 9.04 -2.38
N ARG A 21 35.08 8.34 -1.25
CA ARG A 21 34.15 7.21 -1.11
C ARG A 21 32.70 7.60 -1.36
N ALA A 22 32.27 8.75 -0.84
CA ALA A 22 30.92 9.25 -1.04
C ALA A 22 30.65 9.63 -2.52
N GLU A 23 31.62 10.27 -3.19
CA GLU A 23 31.52 10.58 -4.61
C GLU A 23 31.56 9.33 -5.50
N ALA A 24 32.41 8.34 -5.18
CA ALA A 24 32.43 7.05 -5.86
C ALA A 24 31.09 6.29 -5.68
N ALA A 25 30.52 6.31 -4.47
CA ALA A 25 29.21 5.72 -4.21
C ALA A 25 28.08 6.46 -4.95
N LYS A 26 28.18 7.79 -5.11
CA LYS A 26 27.22 8.59 -5.86
C LYS A 26 27.32 8.35 -7.37
N ALA A 27 28.54 8.17 -7.91
CA ALA A 27 28.76 7.75 -9.28
C ALA A 27 28.19 6.35 -9.56
N ASN A 28 28.34 5.43 -8.60
CA ASN A 28 27.77 4.07 -8.72
C ASN A 28 26.24 4.03 -8.57
N ARG A 29 25.64 5.00 -7.87
CA ARG A 29 24.17 5.16 -7.76
C ARG A 29 23.51 5.81 -8.98
N ARG A 30 24.28 6.42 -9.89
CA ARG A 30 23.76 6.98 -11.15
C ARG A 30 23.57 5.91 -12.25
N GLY A 31 23.91 4.65 -11.97
CA GLY A 31 23.58 3.49 -12.82
C GLY A 31 22.19 2.89 -12.59
N GLY A 32 21.30 3.57 -11.85
CA GLY A 32 19.89 3.22 -11.81
C GLY A 32 19.28 3.41 -13.19
N LYS A 33 19.23 2.34 -13.98
CA LYS A 33 18.39 2.27 -15.19
C LYS A 33 17.02 2.85 -14.83
N PRO A 34 16.37 3.63 -15.72
CA PRO A 34 14.98 4.00 -15.54
C PRO A 34 14.25 2.71 -15.19
N GLN A 35 13.63 2.67 -14.02
CA GLN A 35 12.79 1.56 -13.65
C GLN A 35 11.62 1.65 -14.62
N THR A 36 11.75 0.94 -15.74
CA THR A 36 10.62 0.65 -16.62
C THR A 36 9.51 0.20 -15.69
N PRO A 37 8.32 0.82 -15.73
CA PRO A 37 7.22 0.38 -14.89
C PRO A 37 7.10 -1.13 -15.10
N PRO A 38 7.04 -1.92 -14.02
CA PRO A 38 6.92 -3.36 -14.15
C PRO A 38 5.77 -3.64 -15.14
N PRO A 39 5.93 -4.59 -16.07
CA PRO A 39 4.84 -4.98 -16.96
C PRO A 39 3.60 -5.23 -16.10
N PRO A 40 2.39 -4.87 -16.55
CA PRO A 40 1.19 -4.96 -15.73
C PRO A 40 1.15 -6.36 -15.12
N ALA A 41 1.35 -6.43 -13.80
CA ALA A 41 1.36 -7.69 -13.10
C ALA A 41 0.05 -8.38 -13.47
N SER A 42 0.15 -9.57 -14.05
CA SER A 42 -1.00 -10.36 -14.50
C SER A 42 -2.14 -10.21 -13.49
N GLY A 43 -3.24 -9.57 -13.89
CA GLY A 43 -4.35 -9.24 -13.00
C GLY A 43 -4.88 -10.46 -12.26
N LEU A 44 -5.62 -10.23 -11.18
CA LEU A 44 -6.25 -11.31 -10.43
C LEU A 44 -7.19 -12.07 -11.38
N LYS A 45 -7.04 -13.41 -11.48
CA LYS A 45 -7.92 -14.24 -12.33
C LYS A 45 -9.30 -14.39 -11.70
N VAL A 46 -10.08 -13.31 -11.64
CA VAL A 46 -11.38 -13.22 -10.96
C VAL A 46 -12.32 -14.33 -11.42
N SER A 47 -12.40 -14.60 -12.73
CA SER A 47 -13.25 -15.66 -13.29
C SER A 47 -12.94 -17.06 -12.75
N ALA A 48 -11.66 -17.37 -12.51
CA ALA A 48 -11.24 -18.66 -11.96
C ALA A 48 -11.49 -18.79 -10.44
N LEU A 49 -11.69 -17.66 -9.75
CA LEU A 49 -11.96 -17.59 -8.32
C LEU A 49 -13.46 -17.48 -8.00
N ARG A 50 -14.28 -17.10 -8.98
CA ARG A 50 -15.75 -17.10 -8.86
C ARG A 50 -16.23 -18.55 -8.58
N GLY A 51 -16.91 -18.74 -7.45
CA GLY A 51 -17.42 -20.05 -7.02
C GLY A 51 -16.45 -20.89 -6.18
N LYS A 52 -15.23 -20.40 -5.93
CA LYS A 52 -14.30 -21.03 -4.99
C LYS A 52 -14.72 -20.78 -3.54
N ASN A 53 -14.19 -21.59 -2.62
CA ASN A 53 -14.44 -21.36 -1.21
C ASN A 53 -13.68 -20.12 -0.70
N LYS A 54 -14.10 -19.56 0.43
CA LYS A 54 -13.50 -18.33 0.99
C LYS A 54 -12.00 -18.48 1.29
N GLY A 55 -11.55 -19.66 1.73
CA GLY A 55 -10.13 -19.91 2.03
C GLY A 55 -9.25 -19.80 0.78
N GLU A 56 -9.67 -20.44 -0.32
CA GLU A 56 -8.99 -20.35 -1.63
C GLU A 56 -8.94 -18.91 -2.14
N ILE A 57 -10.05 -18.16 -1.98
CA ILE A 57 -10.10 -16.74 -2.36
C ILE A 57 -9.11 -15.93 -1.49
N TYR A 58 -9.09 -16.15 -0.18
CA TYR A 58 -8.20 -15.42 0.73
C TYR A 58 -6.73 -15.68 0.41
N ASP A 59 -6.36 -16.94 0.16
CA ASP A 59 -4.99 -17.30 -0.19
C ASP A 59 -4.57 -16.75 -1.55
N ALA A 60 -5.48 -16.76 -2.54
CA ALA A 60 -5.23 -16.17 -3.85
C ALA A 60 -5.04 -14.66 -3.76
N VAL A 61 -5.93 -13.95 -3.06
CA VAL A 61 -5.83 -12.51 -2.86
C VAL A 61 -4.58 -12.16 -2.06
N ARG A 62 -4.25 -12.89 -0.99
CA ARG A 62 -3.03 -12.65 -0.20
C ARG A 62 -1.77 -12.71 -1.06
N ARG A 63 -1.60 -13.81 -1.81
CA ARG A 63 -0.45 -14.00 -2.71
C ARG A 63 -0.39 -12.96 -3.83
N PHE A 64 -1.53 -12.45 -4.25
CA PHE A 64 -1.60 -11.39 -5.24
C PHE A 64 -1.19 -10.04 -4.64
N VAL A 65 -1.77 -9.65 -3.51
CA VAL A 65 -1.47 -8.41 -2.80
C VAL A 65 0.00 -8.33 -2.39
N ASP A 66 0.60 -9.41 -1.91
CA ASP A 66 2.04 -9.46 -1.57
C ASP A 66 2.95 -9.10 -2.76
N LYS A 67 2.48 -9.32 -3.99
CA LYS A 67 3.23 -8.99 -5.22
C LYS A 67 2.94 -7.60 -5.77
N VAL A 68 1.74 -7.08 -5.57
CA VAL A 68 1.24 -5.88 -6.27
C VAL A 68 0.99 -4.67 -5.36
N ARG A 69 1.14 -4.83 -4.04
CA ARG A 69 1.02 -3.73 -3.10
C ARG A 69 2.06 -2.65 -3.39
N LEU A 70 1.63 -1.40 -3.27
CA LEU A 70 2.44 -0.21 -3.51
C LEU A 70 3.06 0.32 -2.21
N ASP A 71 2.42 0.05 -1.07
CA ASP A 71 2.94 0.43 0.24
C ASP A 71 3.95 -0.61 0.77
N PRO A 72 5.16 -0.19 1.18
CA PRO A 72 6.20 -1.10 1.62
C PRO A 72 5.89 -1.73 2.98
N VAL A 73 6.08 -3.05 3.09
CA VAL A 73 5.92 -3.79 4.35
C VAL A 73 7.23 -3.78 5.13
N GLY A 74 7.17 -3.38 6.40
CA GLY A 74 8.29 -3.50 7.33
C GLY A 74 9.40 -2.45 7.14
N ALA A 75 9.30 -1.58 6.14
CA ALA A 75 10.11 -0.39 6.06
C ALA A 75 9.60 0.66 7.06
N PRO A 76 10.48 1.33 7.83
CA PRO A 76 10.04 2.45 8.64
C PRO A 76 9.51 3.57 7.72
N PRO A 77 8.42 4.25 8.09
CA PRO A 77 7.92 5.39 7.34
C PRO A 77 8.95 6.52 7.31
N SER A 78 8.97 7.30 6.23
CA SER A 78 9.80 8.50 6.17
C SER A 78 9.29 9.59 7.13
N GLU A 79 10.11 10.61 7.39
CA GLU A 79 9.68 11.80 8.14
C GLU A 79 8.56 12.58 7.45
N SER A 80 8.40 12.39 6.14
CA SER A 80 7.34 13.02 5.35
C SER A 80 6.04 12.24 5.34
N ALA A 81 6.06 10.99 5.81
CA ALA A 81 4.89 10.13 5.82
C ALA A 81 3.82 10.65 6.79
N ARG A 82 2.55 10.45 6.43
CA ARG A 82 1.41 10.98 7.18
C ARG A 82 0.36 9.92 7.42
N ALA A 83 -0.42 10.13 8.48
CA ALA A 83 -1.58 9.32 8.77
C ALA A 83 -2.68 9.55 7.72
N PHE A 84 -3.01 8.50 6.98
CA PHE A 84 -4.16 8.43 6.09
C PHE A 84 -5.28 7.68 6.79
N HIS A 85 -6.43 8.34 6.97
CA HIS A 85 -7.58 7.81 7.68
C HIS A 85 -8.63 7.30 6.69
N PHE A 86 -9.29 6.19 7.03
CA PHE A 86 -10.32 5.60 6.17
C PHE A 86 -11.40 4.88 6.99
N PRO A 87 -12.63 4.74 6.47
CA PRO A 87 -13.70 4.06 7.19
C PRO A 87 -13.52 2.54 7.15
N LEU A 88 -13.65 1.90 8.32
CA LEU A 88 -13.78 0.46 8.44
C LEU A 88 -15.26 0.05 8.31
N PRO A 89 -15.56 -1.18 7.85
CA PRO A 89 -16.95 -1.66 7.76
C PRO A 89 -17.74 -1.62 9.08
N THR A 90 -17.04 -1.54 10.22
CA THR A 90 -17.59 -1.49 11.58
C THR A 90 -17.93 -0.07 12.06
N GLY A 91 -17.71 0.97 11.24
CA GLY A 91 -17.93 2.37 11.61
C GLY A 91 -16.76 3.01 12.35
N LYS A 92 -15.71 2.24 12.63
CA LYS A 92 -14.45 2.77 13.17
C LYS A 92 -13.61 3.40 12.07
N ILE A 93 -12.69 4.26 12.47
CA ILE A 93 -11.69 4.84 11.56
C ILE A 93 -10.42 3.99 11.62
N GLY A 94 -10.02 3.45 10.47
CA GLY A 94 -8.71 2.85 10.25
C GLY A 94 -7.67 3.92 9.94
N ARG A 95 -6.40 3.58 10.16
CA ARG A 95 -5.26 4.47 9.89
C ARG A 95 -4.12 3.70 9.23
N LEU A 96 -3.59 4.23 8.14
CA LEU A 96 -2.31 3.83 7.56
C LEU A 96 -1.33 5.00 7.62
N VAL A 97 -0.04 4.70 7.71
CA VAL A 97 1.01 5.72 7.54
C VAL A 97 1.51 5.58 6.11
N LEU A 98 1.31 6.61 5.30
CA LEU A 98 1.61 6.59 3.87
C LEU A 98 2.56 7.72 3.50
N GLU A 99 3.41 7.44 2.51
CA GLU A 99 4.20 8.48 1.85
C GLU A 99 3.28 9.45 1.11
N PRO A 100 3.61 10.75 1.03
CA PRO A 100 2.76 11.77 0.42
C PRO A 100 2.36 11.44 -1.03
N GLU A 101 3.28 10.85 -1.80
CA GLU A 101 3.00 10.45 -3.19
C GLU A 101 1.89 9.40 -3.26
N LEU A 102 1.92 8.41 -2.38
CA LEU A 102 0.95 7.33 -2.38
C LEU A 102 -0.41 7.79 -1.83
N ALA A 103 -0.41 8.70 -0.85
CA ALA A 103 -1.63 9.39 -0.41
C ALA A 103 -2.27 10.19 -1.55
N GLY A 104 -1.48 10.96 -2.32
CA GLY A 104 -1.97 11.67 -3.50
C GLY A 104 -2.55 10.73 -4.56
N GLN A 105 -1.94 9.56 -4.78
CA GLN A 105 -2.51 8.58 -5.72
C GLN A 105 -3.88 8.03 -5.27
N LEU A 106 -4.12 7.90 -3.96
CA LEU A 106 -5.43 7.51 -3.43
C LEU A 106 -6.46 8.62 -3.62
N GLU A 107 -6.08 9.87 -3.37
CA GLU A 107 -6.94 11.05 -3.54
C GLU A 107 -7.28 11.31 -5.02
N ASP A 108 -6.35 11.02 -5.93
CA ASP A 108 -6.56 11.12 -7.38
C ASP A 108 -7.30 9.92 -7.98
N GLY A 109 -7.57 8.86 -7.20
CA GLY A 109 -8.21 7.63 -7.67
C GLY A 109 -7.33 6.73 -8.56
N ARG A 110 -6.01 6.97 -8.59
CA ARG A 110 -5.02 6.12 -9.30
C ARG A 110 -4.67 4.86 -8.50
N ALA A 111 -4.76 4.94 -7.18
CA ALA A 111 -4.61 3.82 -6.26
C ALA A 111 -5.93 3.54 -5.52
N ALA A 112 -6.02 2.35 -4.95
CA ALA A 112 -7.11 1.91 -4.08
C ALA A 112 -6.56 1.40 -2.76
N LEU A 113 -7.27 1.69 -1.66
CA LEU A 113 -7.05 1.08 -0.36
C LEU A 113 -7.98 -0.12 -0.21
N ILE A 114 -7.40 -1.27 0.05
CA ILE A 114 -8.13 -2.53 0.23
C ILE A 114 -7.88 -3.10 1.62
N SER A 115 -8.85 -3.86 2.12
CA SER A 115 -8.68 -4.83 3.19
C SER A 115 -8.43 -6.22 2.59
N TYR A 116 -7.66 -7.06 3.27
CA TYR A 116 -7.48 -8.47 2.89
C TYR A 116 -7.08 -9.33 4.09
N MET A 117 -7.25 -10.65 3.97
CA MET A 117 -6.80 -11.61 5.00
C MET A 117 -5.32 -11.96 4.81
N SER A 118 -4.45 -11.35 5.62
CA SER A 118 -3.03 -11.70 5.72
C SER A 118 -2.82 -12.95 6.59
N ASN A 119 -1.56 -13.40 6.71
CA ASN A 119 -1.20 -14.47 7.65
C ASN A 119 -1.39 -14.07 9.13
N HIS A 120 -1.53 -12.78 9.43
CA HIS A 120 -1.72 -12.23 10.78
C HIS A 120 -3.15 -11.70 11.00
N GLY A 121 -4.10 -12.09 10.15
CA GLY A 121 -5.47 -11.61 10.19
C GLY A 121 -5.74 -10.45 9.22
N LEU A 122 -6.79 -9.68 9.49
CA LEU A 122 -7.23 -8.59 8.61
C LEU A 122 -6.18 -7.49 8.53
N ALA A 123 -5.70 -7.22 7.32
CA ALA A 123 -4.72 -6.19 7.04
C ALA A 123 -5.22 -5.24 5.95
N HIS A 124 -4.50 -4.14 5.76
CA HIS A 124 -4.79 -3.15 4.73
C HIS A 124 -3.56 -2.98 3.83
N ALA A 125 -3.80 -2.70 2.57
CA ALA A 125 -2.76 -2.43 1.59
C ALA A 125 -3.25 -1.39 0.57
N VAL A 126 -2.30 -0.70 -0.02
CA VAL A 126 -2.55 0.19 -1.16
C VAL A 126 -2.14 -0.55 -2.43
N VAL A 127 -3.04 -0.61 -3.39
CA VAL A 127 -2.83 -1.26 -4.69
C VAL A 127 -3.23 -0.31 -5.81
N LEU A 128 -2.90 -0.63 -7.06
CA LEU A 128 -3.43 0.12 -8.21
C LEU A 128 -4.96 0.04 -8.25
N ALA A 129 -5.61 1.09 -8.75
CA ALA A 129 -7.07 1.15 -8.86
C ALA A 129 -7.68 -0.05 -9.59
N ALA A 130 -7.03 -0.52 -10.67
CA ALA A 130 -7.45 -1.71 -11.42
C ALA A 130 -7.52 -2.96 -10.52
N HIS A 131 -6.47 -3.22 -9.75
CA HIS A 131 -6.41 -4.36 -8.83
C HIS A 131 -7.43 -4.24 -7.69
N GLY A 132 -7.66 -3.01 -7.19
CA GLY A 132 -8.71 -2.76 -6.21
C GLY A 132 -10.09 -3.16 -6.71
N ARG A 133 -10.42 -2.83 -7.97
CA ARG A 133 -11.70 -3.22 -8.60
C ARG A 133 -11.82 -4.73 -8.78
N GLU A 134 -10.75 -5.40 -9.21
CA GLU A 134 -10.73 -6.87 -9.36
C GLU A 134 -10.99 -7.58 -8.01
N ILE A 135 -10.38 -7.09 -6.93
CA ILE A 135 -10.61 -7.64 -5.58
C ILE A 135 -12.05 -7.36 -5.13
N ALA A 136 -12.57 -6.17 -5.40
CA ALA A 136 -13.94 -5.79 -5.07
C ALA A 136 -14.99 -6.61 -5.82
N GLU A 137 -14.67 -7.22 -6.97
CA GLU A 137 -15.56 -8.17 -7.64
C GLU A 137 -15.74 -9.48 -6.88
N LEU A 138 -14.71 -9.91 -6.14
CA LEU A 138 -14.77 -11.12 -5.31
C LEU A 138 -15.30 -10.82 -3.91
N MET A 139 -14.85 -9.70 -3.33
CA MET A 139 -15.14 -9.29 -1.96
C MET A 139 -15.47 -7.78 -1.94
N PRO A 140 -16.73 -7.39 -2.19
CA PRO A 140 -17.10 -5.98 -2.32
C PRO A 140 -16.75 -5.14 -1.09
N LEU A 141 -16.95 -5.68 0.11
CA LEU A 141 -16.65 -5.00 1.38
C LEU A 141 -15.15 -4.80 1.64
N TRP A 142 -14.27 -5.36 0.82
CA TRP A 142 -12.82 -5.21 0.98
C TRP A 142 -12.29 -3.94 0.31
N LEU A 143 -13.03 -3.30 -0.60
CA LEU A 143 -12.63 -2.01 -1.16
C LEU A 143 -12.97 -0.89 -0.19
N ARG A 144 -11.96 -0.19 0.34
CA ARG A 144 -12.15 0.84 1.39
C ARG A 144 -12.07 2.25 0.86
N VAL A 145 -11.13 2.51 -0.05
CA VAL A 145 -10.98 3.82 -0.68
C VAL A 145 -10.68 3.60 -2.14
N LEU A 146 -11.51 4.18 -3.01
CA LEU A 146 -11.24 4.35 -4.43
C LEU A 146 -12.19 5.44 -4.93
N VAL A 147 -11.63 6.57 -5.38
CA VAL A 147 -12.44 7.69 -5.87
C VAL A 147 -13.25 7.27 -7.10
N GLY A 148 -14.56 7.54 -7.06
CA GLY A 148 -15.50 7.21 -8.14
C GLY A 148 -16.00 5.76 -8.18
N ASP A 149 -15.68 4.91 -7.20
CA ASP A 149 -16.26 3.57 -7.10
C ASP A 149 -17.28 3.51 -5.95
N GLU A 150 -18.54 3.21 -6.27
CA GLU A 150 -19.66 3.19 -5.31
C GLU A 150 -19.51 2.13 -4.21
N ARG A 151 -18.71 1.09 -4.45
CA ARG A 151 -18.46 0.02 -3.46
C ARG A 151 -17.46 0.46 -2.40
N ALA A 152 -16.66 1.49 -2.68
CA ALA A 152 -15.62 1.94 -1.78
C ALA A 152 -16.21 2.46 -0.47
N GLY A 153 -15.71 1.93 0.65
CA GLY A 153 -16.16 2.36 1.97
C GLY A 153 -17.52 1.79 2.40
N ALA A 154 -18.09 0.86 1.63
CA ALA A 154 -19.33 0.17 2.01
C ALA A 154 -19.25 -0.40 3.44
N MET A 155 -20.36 -0.23 4.17
CA MET A 155 -20.50 -0.66 5.56
C MET A 155 -20.98 -2.11 5.59
N ALA A 156 -20.59 -2.86 6.64
CA ALA A 156 -21.22 -4.14 6.87
C ALA A 156 -22.64 -3.89 7.39
N GLU A 157 -23.65 -4.53 6.80
CA GLU A 157 -24.97 -4.56 7.41
C GLU A 157 -24.85 -5.21 8.79
N GLU A 158 -25.38 -4.54 9.81
CA GLU A 158 -25.43 -5.08 11.16
C GLU A 158 -26.22 -6.41 11.11
N PRO A 159 -25.68 -7.52 11.66
CA PRO A 159 -26.45 -8.75 11.70
C PRO A 159 -27.73 -8.46 12.48
N ALA A 160 -28.89 -8.61 11.82
CA ALA A 160 -30.20 -8.48 12.44
C ALA A 160 -30.15 -9.22 13.78
N LYS A 161 -30.33 -8.48 14.89
CA LYS A 161 -30.36 -9.07 16.23
C LYS A 161 -31.34 -10.23 16.15
N ARG A 162 -30.82 -11.44 16.30
CA ARG A 162 -31.62 -12.65 16.37
C ARG A 162 -32.50 -12.44 17.61
N ASP A 163 -33.78 -12.19 17.41
CA ASP A 163 -34.75 -12.14 18.50
C ASP A 163 -34.66 -13.50 19.19
N GLU A 164 -33.90 -13.54 20.30
CA GLU A 164 -33.86 -14.70 21.15
C GLU A 164 -35.26 -14.83 21.76
N PRO A 165 -35.95 -15.98 21.59
CA PRO A 165 -37.16 -16.21 22.34
C PRO A 165 -36.76 -16.26 23.82
N ARG A 166 -37.19 -15.25 24.58
CA ARG A 166 -37.15 -15.29 26.04
C ARG A 166 -37.87 -16.56 26.48
N LYS A 167 -37.10 -17.51 27.05
CA LYS A 167 -37.66 -18.65 27.77
C LYS A 167 -38.20 -18.21 29.11
#